data_AF-A0A9E5WPJ1-F1
#
_entry.id   AF-A0A9E5WPJ1-F1
#
_cell.length_a   1.000
_cell.length_b   1.000
_cell.length_c   1.000
_cell.angle_alpha   90.00
_cell.angle_beta   90.00
_cell.angle_gamma   90.00
#
_symmetry.space_group_name_H-M   'P 1'
#
loop_
_entity.id
_entity.type
_entity.pdbx_description
1 polymer ?
#
loop_
_entity_poly.entity_id
_entity_poly.type
_entity_poly.pdbx_seq_one_letter_code
_entity_poly.pdbx_strand_id
1 'polypeptide(L)'
;MATTVLRRPVRRLVDVRDEFGRAGRIVVTISESGIELRGHGTRRRLRVHWRAIALAATRPGHMPGRYLHDPLGWLVDGARVEG
;
A
#
# COMPACT_ATOMS: atom_id res chain seq x y z
N MET A 1 11.30 -5.91 20.13
CA MET A 1 11.16 -5.10 18.90
C MET A 1 9.79 -5.38 18.31
N ALA A 2 8.90 -4.39 18.26
CA ALA A 2 7.54 -4.57 17.80
C ALA A 2 7.51 -4.46 16.27
N THR A 3 7.58 -5.60 15.58
CA THR A 3 7.22 -5.68 14.16
C THR A 3 5.74 -5.32 14.08
N THR A 4 5.38 -4.24 13.39
CA THR A 4 3.97 -3.91 13.10
C THR A 4 3.43 -4.94 12.10
N VAL A 5 3.19 -6.15 12.59
CA VAL A 5 2.48 -7.18 11.85
C VAL A 5 1.08 -6.62 11.62
N LEU A 6 0.72 -6.39 10.36
CA LEU A 6 -0.63 -6.03 9.93
C LEU A 6 -1.58 -7.21 10.22
N ARG A 7 -1.82 -7.51 11.50
CA ARG A 7 -2.69 -8.61 11.94
C ARG A 7 -4.12 -8.44 11.44
N ARG A 8 -4.50 -7.22 11.06
CA ARG A 8 -5.80 -6.90 10.47
C ARG A 8 -5.58 -6.03 9.24
N PRO A 9 -6.21 -6.36 8.09
CA PRO A 9 -6.19 -5.50 6.93
C PRO A 9 -6.71 -4.10 7.27
N VAL A 10 -5.97 -3.07 6.86
CA VAL A 10 -6.38 -1.68 6.99
C VAL A 10 -7.17 -1.29 5.76
N ARG A 11 -8.38 -0.77 5.96
CA ARG A 11 -9.27 -0.37 4.88
C ARG A 11 -9.58 1.12 4.95
N ARG A 12 -9.50 1.79 3.81
CA ARG A 12 -9.82 3.22 3.65
C ARG A 12 -10.67 3.44 2.41
N LEU A 13 -11.54 4.44 2.50
CA LEU A 13 -12.35 4.93 1.40
C LEU A 13 -11.70 6.23 0.92
N VAL A 14 -11.38 6.30 -0.37
CA VAL A 14 -10.58 7.39 -0.95
C VAL A 14 -11.27 7.88 -2.20
N ASP A 15 -11.46 9.19 -2.31
CA ASP A 15 -11.90 9.84 -3.53
C ASP A 15 -10.67 10.06 -4.43
N VAL A 16 -10.72 9.53 -5.65
CA VAL A 16 -9.62 9.58 -6.62
C VAL A 16 -10.06 10.31 -7.88
N ARG A 17 -9.12 11.01 -8.50
CA ARG A 17 -9.27 11.60 -9.83
C ARG A 17 -8.06 11.21 -10.67
N ASP A 18 -8.31 10.66 -11.85
CA ASP A 18 -7.23 10.34 -12.79
C ASP A 18 -6.88 11.54 -13.69
N GLU A 19 -5.77 11.40 -14.43
CA GLU A 19 -5.28 12.40 -15.38
C GLU A 19 -6.26 12.65 -16.55
N PHE A 20 -7.16 11.72 -16.81
CA PHE A 20 -8.21 11.82 -17.84
C PHE A 20 -9.49 12.48 -17.32
N GLY A 21 -9.47 13.02 -16.09
CA GLY A 21 -10.60 13.73 -15.49
C GLY A 21 -11.69 12.82 -14.93
N ARG A 22 -11.49 11.49 -14.88
CA ARG A 22 -12.44 10.57 -14.26
C ARG A 22 -12.29 10.65 -12.75
N ALA A 23 -13.39 10.96 -12.08
CA ALA A 23 -13.45 10.97 -10.63
C ALA A 23 -14.27 9.77 -10.13
N GLY A 24 -13.89 9.22 -8.99
CA GLY A 24 -14.62 8.13 -8.38
C GLY A 24 -14.14 7.81 -6.99
N ARG A 25 -14.94 7.04 -6.26
CA ARG A 25 -14.60 6.60 -4.93
C ARG A 25 -14.12 5.16 -4.96
N ILE A 26 -12.94 4.91 -4.40
CA ILE A 26 -12.37 3.58 -4.28
C ILE A 26 -12.14 3.20 -2.82
N VAL A 27 -12.17 1.90 -2.58
CA VAL A 27 -11.76 1.27 -1.34
C VAL A 27 -10.34 0.77 -1.54
N VAL A 28 -9.42 1.23 -0.69
CA VAL A 28 -8.04 0.73 -0.60
C VAL A 28 -7.94 -0.17 0.62
N THR A 29 -7.49 -1.40 0.43
CA THR A 29 -7.22 -2.35 1.51
C THR A 29 -5.75 -2.73 1.50
N ILE A 30 -5.04 -2.45 2.59
CA ILE A 30 -3.64 -2.84 2.80
C ILE A 30 -3.64 -4.04 3.74
N SER A 31 -3.00 -5.13 3.34
CA SER A 31 -2.91 -6.37 4.10
C SER A 31 -1.49 -6.93 4.07
N GLU A 32 -1.22 -7.98 4.84
CA GLU A 32 0.07 -8.70 4.81
C GLU A 32 0.47 -9.18 3.41
N SER A 33 -0.51 -9.34 2.53
CA SER A 33 -0.33 -9.93 1.20
C SER A 33 -0.22 -8.94 0.04
N GLY A 34 -0.48 -7.65 0.29
CA GLY A 34 -0.51 -6.61 -0.73
C GLY A 34 -1.56 -5.52 -0.54
N ILE A 35 -1.74 -4.72 -1.58
CA ILE A 35 -2.78 -3.68 -1.73
C ILE A 35 -3.90 -4.23 -2.60
N GLU A 36 -5.14 -4.09 -2.16
CA GLU A 36 -6.33 -4.29 -2.98
C GLU A 36 -7.04 -2.95 -3.20
N LEU A 37 -7.42 -2.67 -4.46
CA LEU A 37 -8.21 -1.53 -4.88
C LEU A 37 -9.55 -2.03 -5.41
N ARG A 38 -10.65 -1.44 -4.94
CA ARG A 38 -12.01 -1.80 -5.37
C ARG A 38 -12.85 -0.56 -5.55
N GLY A 39 -13.66 -0.47 -6.61
CA GLY A 39 -14.65 0.60 -6.72
C GLY A 39 -15.66 0.55 -5.58
N HIS A 40 -16.08 1.70 -5.04
CA HIS A 40 -17.13 1.74 -4.03
C HIS A 40 -18.45 1.21 -4.62
N GLY A 41 -19.06 0.22 -3.96
CA GLY A 41 -20.26 -0.46 -4.46
C GLY A 41 -20.02 -1.47 -5.60
N THR A 42 -18.77 -1.71 -6.02
CA THR A 42 -18.48 -2.63 -7.14
C THR A 42 -17.87 -3.95 -6.67
N ARG A 43 -18.00 -4.99 -7.51
CA ARG A 43 -17.37 -6.31 -7.30
C ARG A 43 -15.99 -6.42 -7.95
N ARG A 44 -15.62 -5.48 -8.84
CA ARG A 44 -14.33 -5.50 -9.55
C ARG A 44 -13.22 -5.06 -8.60
N ARG A 45 -12.19 -5.88 -8.48
CA ARG A 45 -11.02 -5.64 -7.63
C ARG A 45 -9.73 -5.76 -8.42
N LEU A 46 -8.77 -4.92 -8.10
CA LEU A 46 -7.39 -5.00 -8.55
C LEU A 46 -6.53 -5.28 -7.33
N ARG A 47 -5.52 -6.14 -7.49
CA ARG A 47 -4.64 -6.53 -6.38
C ARG A 47 -3.19 -6.44 -6.81
N VAL A 48 -2.39 -5.80 -5.98
CA VAL A 48 -0.95 -5.63 -6.17
C VAL A 48 -0.24 -6.28 -4.99
N HIS A 49 0.52 -7.34 -5.27
CA HIS A 49 1.30 -8.03 -4.25
C HIS A 49 2.55 -7.24 -3.87
N TRP A 50 2.98 -7.34 -2.60
CA TRP A 50 4.21 -6.67 -2.14
C TRP A 50 5.44 -7.07 -2.94
N ARG A 51 5.54 -8.35 -3.33
CA ARG A 51 6.61 -8.82 -4.20
C ARG A 51 6.66 -8.10 -5.55
N ALA A 52 5.50 -7.80 -6.14
CA ALA A 52 5.44 -7.08 -7.40
C ALA A 52 5.92 -5.62 -7.22
N ILE A 53 5.53 -4.98 -6.11
CA ILE A 53 6.00 -3.62 -5.77
C ILE A 53 7.51 -3.64 -5.53
N ALA A 54 8.04 -4.61 -4.78
CA ALA A 54 9.47 -4.74 -4.52
C ALA A 54 10.32 -4.94 -5.79
N LEU A 55 9.77 -5.63 -6.79
CA LEU A 55 10.42 -5.81 -8.10
C LEU A 55 10.37 -4.54 -8.95
N ALA A 56 9.27 -3.79 -8.91
CA ALA A 56 9.08 -2.59 -9.70
C ALA A 56 9.69 -1.32 -9.07
N ALA A 57 9.85 -1.29 -7.75
CA ALA A 57 10.34 -0.11 -7.04
C ALA A 57 11.85 0.06 -7.21
N THR A 58 12.26 1.24 -7.69
CA THR A 58 13.65 1.72 -7.56
C THR A 58 13.93 1.95 -6.08
N ARG A 59 14.80 1.11 -5.52
CA ARG A 59 15.13 1.13 -4.10
C ARG A 59 16.37 1.99 -3.86
N PRO A 60 16.36 2.88 -2.86
CA PRO A 60 17.57 3.58 -2.45
C PRO A 60 18.62 2.58 -1.97
N GLY A 61 19.89 2.81 -2.31
CA GLY A 61 20.98 1.88 -1.99
C GLY A 61 21.19 1.63 -0.50
N HIS A 62 20.66 2.49 0.37
CA HIS A 62 20.72 2.39 1.83
C HIS A 62 19.48 1.72 2.46
N MET A 63 18.52 1.23 1.67
CA MET A 63 17.32 0.56 2.21
C MET A 63 17.71 -0.77 2.89
N PRO A 64 17.37 -0.99 4.18
CA PRO A 64 17.71 -2.24 4.86
C PRO A 64 17.03 -3.47 4.24
N GLY A 65 17.76 -4.60 4.18
CA GLY A 65 17.29 -5.84 3.55
C GLY A 65 16.00 -6.43 4.14
N ARG A 66 15.66 -6.10 5.39
CA ARG A 66 14.39 -6.53 6.02
C ARG A 66 13.14 -6.02 5.32
N TYR A 67 13.23 -4.95 4.51
CA TYR A 67 12.12 -4.40 3.74
C TYR A 67 12.05 -4.92 2.30
N LEU A 68 12.85 -5.92 1.93
CA LEU A 68 12.85 -6.49 0.56
C LEU A 68 11.48 -7.04 0.14
N HIS A 69 10.64 -7.46 1.09
CA HIS A 69 9.31 -7.99 0.83
C HIS A 69 8.18 -7.03 1.22
N ASP A 70 8.53 -5.85 1.75
CA ASP A 70 7.60 -4.78 2.10
C ASP A 70 8.32 -3.42 2.00
N PRO A 71 8.52 -2.90 0.77
CA PRO A 71 9.22 -1.63 0.56
C PRO A 71 8.44 -0.43 1.11
N LEU A 72 7.11 -0.53 1.28
CA LEU A 72 6.31 0.54 1.87
C LEU A 72 6.54 0.62 3.38
N GLY A 73 6.76 -0.51 4.05
CA GLY A 73 7.17 -0.56 5.46
C GLY A 73 8.35 0.36 5.77
N TRP A 74 9.33 0.44 4.86
CA TRP A 74 10.48 1.33 5.01
C TRP A 74 10.12 2.83 5.01
N LEU A 75 9.15 3.24 4.18
CA LEU A 75 8.69 4.62 4.09
C LEU A 75 7.98 5.09 5.37
N VAL A 76 7.33 4.17 6.09
CA VAL A 76 6.59 4.47 7.31
C VAL A 76 7.45 4.36 8.57
N ASP A 77 8.44 3.46 8.61
CA ASP A 77 9.26 3.25 9.82
C ASP A 77 10.14 4.46 10.20
N GLY A 78 10.33 5.42 9.28
CA GLY A 78 11.03 6.70 9.52
C GLY A 78 10.11 7.92 9.57
N ALA A 79 8.85 7.78 9.17
CA ALA A 79 7.86 8.84 9.28
C ALA A 79 7.36 8.87 10.73
N ARG A 80 8.01 9.66 11.60
CA ARG A 80 7.36 10.11 12.83
C ARG A 80 6.03 10.70 12.41
N VAL A 81 4.94 10.06 12.83
CA VAL A 81 3.60 10.64 12.72
C VAL A 81 3.61 11.84 13.65
N GLU A 82 3.95 13.01 13.12
CA GLU A 82 3.61 14.27 13.77
C GLU A 82 2.09 14.32 13.80
N GLY A 83 1.56 14.06 15.00
CA GLY A 83 0.13 14.17 15.30
C GLY A 83 -0.27 15.62 15.55
#